data_AF-A0A816YBH7-F1
#
_entry.id   AF-A0A816YBH7-F1
#
_cell.length_a   1.000
_cell.length_b   1.000
_cell.length_c   1.000
_cell.angle_alpha   90.00
_cell.angle_beta   90.00
_cell.angle_gamma   90.00
#
_symmetry.space_group_name_H-M   'P 1'
#
loop_
_entity.id
_entity.type
_entity.pdbx_description
1 polymer ?
#
loop_
_entity_poly.entity_id
_entity_poly.type
_entity_poly.pdbx_seq_one_letter_code
_entity_poly.pdbx_strand_id
1 'polypeptide(L)'
;MWTSFERHILVFYRRQLLNTKRKIFFIHYLPLIIISLYLIGFYIGVIFFPSCQNIFYSNELECGSYPCYQDITWLNTWDYFVNGVLCNISEAFFSIALLLRTIWRKFISTSHFQWKKYRKMIIQLLSISALSLSINLPQALIIFLQSQPNMSNFGSTIEPYLFYLTTYVVLFLPFICLGVLPELWPQSFFSHRRCRVAVVPMTTAACA
;
A
#
# COMPACT_ATOMS: atom_id res chain seq x y z
N MET A 1 -2.97 0.31 -2.46
CA MET A 1 -4.31 -0.26 -2.79
C MET A 1 -4.30 -1.72 -3.31
N TRP A 2 -3.89 -2.02 -4.56
CA TRP A 2 -4.05 -3.38 -5.15
C TRP A 2 -3.36 -4.50 -4.34
N THR A 3 -2.15 -4.24 -3.86
CA THR A 3 -1.35 -5.20 -3.06
C THR A 3 -2.05 -5.62 -1.76
N SER A 4 -2.87 -4.75 -1.16
CA SER A 4 -3.72 -5.07 0.00
C SER A 4 -4.90 -5.96 -0.38
N PHE A 5 -5.57 -5.69 -1.50
CA PHE A 5 -6.64 -6.54 -2.02
C PHE A 5 -6.15 -7.93 -2.42
N GLU A 6 -5.06 -8.00 -3.16
CA GLU A 6 -4.39 -9.24 -3.58
C GLU A 6 -4.08 -10.13 -2.38
N ARG A 7 -3.44 -9.55 -1.36
CA ARG A 7 -3.05 -10.28 -0.15
C ARG A 7 -4.26 -10.68 0.68
N HIS A 8 -5.32 -9.88 0.74
CA HIS A 8 -6.59 -10.27 1.38
C HIS A 8 -7.20 -11.49 0.65
N ILE A 9 -7.31 -11.45 -0.67
CA ILE A 9 -7.88 -12.55 -1.47
C ILE A 9 -7.03 -13.82 -1.36
N LEU A 10 -5.69 -13.71 -1.50
CA LEU A 10 -4.78 -14.85 -1.44
C LEU A 10 -4.72 -15.52 -0.05
N VAL A 11 -4.86 -14.74 1.03
CA VAL A 11 -4.85 -15.29 2.40
C VAL A 11 -6.16 -16.00 2.74
N PHE A 12 -7.30 -15.40 2.39
CA PHE A 12 -8.59 -15.89 2.87
C PHE A 12 -9.26 -16.90 1.94
N TYR A 13 -9.05 -16.74 0.63
CA TYR A 13 -9.77 -17.50 -0.38
C TYR A 13 -8.91 -18.52 -1.13
N ARG A 14 -7.67 -18.75 -0.65
CA ARG A 14 -6.72 -19.73 -1.22
C ARG A 14 -7.36 -21.09 -1.51
N ARG A 15 -8.23 -21.59 -0.63
CA ARG A 15 -8.83 -22.93 -0.76
C ARG A 15 -10.11 -22.95 -1.59
N GLN A 16 -10.91 -21.89 -1.55
CA GLN A 16 -12.25 -21.87 -2.16
C GLN A 16 -12.27 -21.25 -3.57
N LEU A 17 -11.27 -20.41 -3.87
CA LEU A 17 -11.28 -19.50 -5.02
C LEU A 17 -10.12 -19.78 -5.99
N LEU A 18 -9.05 -20.45 -5.52
CA LEU A 18 -8.00 -21.01 -6.38
C LEU A 18 -8.33 -22.40 -6.94
N ASN A 19 -9.53 -22.94 -6.71
CA ASN A 19 -9.90 -24.27 -7.18
C ASN A 19 -10.07 -24.33 -8.72
N THR A 20 -10.12 -23.17 -9.40
CA THR A 20 -10.26 -23.09 -10.86
C THR A 20 -9.53 -21.86 -11.40
N LYS A 21 -8.59 -22.05 -12.35
CA LYS A 21 -7.79 -20.96 -12.95
C LYS A 21 -8.65 -19.81 -13.52
N ARG A 22 -9.85 -20.14 -14.03
CA ARG A 22 -10.80 -19.17 -14.58
C ARG A 22 -11.32 -18.19 -13.52
N LYS A 23 -11.62 -18.65 -12.30
CA LYS A 23 -12.12 -17.78 -11.21
C LYS A 23 -11.03 -16.83 -10.70
N ILE A 24 -9.78 -17.29 -10.69
CA ILE A 24 -8.62 -16.46 -10.35
C ILE A 24 -8.51 -15.30 -11.34
N PHE A 25 -8.65 -15.56 -12.63
CA PHE A 25 -8.59 -14.51 -13.64
C PHE A 25 -9.65 -13.43 -13.43
N PHE A 26 -10.91 -13.81 -13.25
CA PHE A 26 -12.01 -12.85 -13.13
C PHE A 26 -12.02 -12.06 -11.81
N ILE A 27 -11.57 -12.67 -10.70
CA ILE A 27 -11.64 -12.01 -9.38
C ILE A 27 -10.35 -11.27 -9.05
N HIS A 28 -9.21 -11.77 -9.54
CA HIS A 28 -7.91 -11.20 -9.26
C HIS A 28 -7.41 -10.34 -10.43
N TYR A 29 -7.25 -10.89 -11.62
CA TYR A 29 -6.57 -10.15 -12.69
C TYR A 29 -7.46 -9.08 -13.33
N LEU A 30 -8.76 -9.35 -13.48
CA LEU A 30 -9.68 -8.46 -14.18
C LEU A 30 -9.88 -7.10 -13.49
N PRO A 31 -10.10 -7.01 -12.17
CA PRO A 31 -10.21 -5.71 -11.51
C PRO A 31 -8.92 -4.88 -11.59
N LEU A 32 -7.74 -5.52 -11.56
CA LEU A 32 -6.46 -4.82 -11.76
C LEU A 32 -6.38 -4.25 -13.17
N ILE A 33 -6.69 -5.07 -14.18
CA ILE A 33 -6.64 -4.63 -15.58
C ILE A 33 -7.60 -3.45 -15.79
N ILE A 34 -8.81 -3.51 -15.26
CA ILE A 34 -9.80 -2.42 -15.36
C ILE A 34 -9.28 -1.14 -14.70
N ILE A 35 -8.78 -1.23 -13.46
CA ILE A 35 -8.26 -0.06 -12.72
C ILE A 35 -7.04 0.53 -13.44
N SER A 36 -6.11 -0.32 -13.92
CA SER A 36 -4.94 0.12 -14.67
C SER A 36 -5.31 0.79 -15.99
N LEU A 37 -6.25 0.21 -16.76
CA LEU A 37 -6.74 0.81 -18.00
C LEU A 37 -7.46 2.14 -17.74
N TYR A 38 -8.24 2.23 -16.67
CA TYR A 38 -8.88 3.48 -16.25
C TYR A 38 -7.84 4.55 -15.92
N LEU A 39 -6.83 4.25 -15.09
CA LEU A 39 -5.80 5.23 -14.72
C LEU A 39 -5.00 5.68 -15.95
N ILE A 40 -4.56 4.74 -16.80
CA ILE A 40 -3.82 5.06 -18.02
C ILE A 40 -4.67 5.92 -18.95
N GLY A 41 -5.93 5.54 -19.19
CA GLY A 41 -6.84 6.31 -20.04
C GLY A 41 -7.12 7.70 -19.50
N PHE A 42 -7.33 7.82 -18.19
CA PHE A 42 -7.53 9.09 -17.51
C PHE A 42 -6.31 9.99 -17.66
N TYR A 43 -5.11 9.54 -17.30
CA TYR A 43 -3.90 10.38 -17.41
C TYR A 43 -3.54 10.71 -18.86
N ILE A 44 -3.73 9.81 -19.82
CA ILE A 44 -3.58 10.13 -21.26
C ILE A 44 -4.59 11.22 -21.64
N GLY A 45 -5.86 11.08 -21.26
CA GLY A 45 -6.89 12.08 -21.52
C GLY A 45 -6.50 13.45 -20.96
N VAL A 46 -6.08 13.48 -19.71
CA VAL A 46 -5.69 14.68 -18.98
C VAL A 46 -4.39 15.32 -19.51
N ILE A 47 -3.49 14.54 -20.12
CA ILE A 47 -2.24 15.08 -20.70
C ILE A 47 -2.47 15.65 -22.10
N PHE A 48 -3.28 15.00 -22.95
CA PHE A 48 -3.39 15.35 -24.37
C PHE A 48 -4.59 16.25 -24.72
N PHE A 49 -5.68 16.23 -23.95
CA PHE A 49 -6.89 16.99 -24.28
C PHE A 49 -6.95 18.43 -23.76
N PRO A 50 -6.37 18.83 -22.62
CA PRO A 50 -6.48 20.22 -22.20
C PRO A 50 -5.66 21.12 -23.11
N SER A 51 -6.29 22.17 -23.62
CA SER A 51 -5.71 23.13 -24.57
C SER A 51 -4.80 24.16 -23.89
N CYS A 52 -4.14 23.79 -22.79
CA CYS A 52 -3.43 24.73 -21.95
C CYS A 52 -1.94 24.40 -21.90
N GLN A 53 -1.11 25.44 -21.79
CA GLN A 53 0.35 25.30 -21.85
C GLN A 53 0.88 24.99 -20.44
N ASN A 54 1.69 23.93 -20.32
CA ASN A 54 2.38 23.63 -19.07
C ASN A 54 3.42 24.73 -18.80
N ILE A 55 3.33 25.35 -17.63
CA ILE A 55 4.27 26.36 -17.17
C ILE A 55 5.26 25.67 -16.21
N PHE A 56 6.56 25.87 -16.43
CA PHE A 56 7.61 25.31 -15.58
C PHE A 56 8.28 26.44 -14.81
N TYR A 57 8.08 26.47 -13.49
CA TYR A 57 8.73 27.46 -12.62
C TYR A 57 10.01 26.88 -12.03
N SER A 58 11.16 27.18 -12.66
CA SER A 58 12.47 26.63 -12.28
C SER A 58 12.94 27.01 -10.86
N ASN A 59 12.29 27.96 -10.19
CA ASN A 59 12.63 28.40 -8.84
C ASN A 59 11.84 27.68 -7.73
N GLU A 60 10.86 26.85 -8.08
CA GLU A 60 10.02 26.12 -7.13
C GLU A 60 10.51 24.68 -6.93
N LEU A 61 10.12 24.08 -5.81
CA LEU A 61 10.33 22.65 -5.55
C LEU A 61 9.74 21.82 -6.72
N GLU A 62 10.48 20.79 -7.16
CA GLU A 62 10.15 19.95 -8.33
C GLU A 62 10.12 20.70 -9.69
N CYS A 63 10.96 21.73 -9.86
CA CYS A 63 11.00 22.57 -11.07
C CYS A 63 9.66 23.25 -11.38
N GLY A 64 8.80 23.40 -10.36
CA GLY A 64 7.47 23.94 -10.50
C GLY A 64 6.65 23.21 -11.56
N SER A 65 6.77 21.87 -11.65
CA SER A 65 5.92 21.08 -12.55
C SER A 65 4.49 21.08 -12.02
N TYR A 66 3.79 22.17 -12.31
CA TYR A 66 2.36 22.29 -12.08
C TYR A 66 1.66 21.89 -13.38
N PRO A 67 1.20 20.63 -13.50
CA PRO A 67 0.55 20.19 -14.72
C PRO A 67 -0.72 21.01 -14.91
N CYS A 68 -0.87 21.54 -16.11
CA CYS A 68 -1.89 22.57 -16.39
C CYS A 68 -3.33 22.12 -16.11
N TYR A 69 -3.59 20.81 -16.10
CA TYR A 69 -4.90 20.27 -15.74
C TYR A 69 -5.31 20.53 -14.28
N GLN A 70 -4.36 20.84 -13.39
CA GLN A 70 -4.65 21.18 -12.00
C GLN A 70 -5.33 22.54 -11.84
N ASP A 71 -5.14 23.47 -12.79
CA ASP A 71 -5.89 24.75 -12.83
C ASP A 71 -7.38 24.53 -13.12
N ILE A 72 -7.71 23.41 -13.76
CA ILE A 72 -9.09 23.05 -14.07
C ILE A 72 -9.70 22.43 -12.81
N THR A 73 -10.41 23.26 -12.05
CA THR A 73 -10.98 22.91 -10.73
C THR A 73 -11.73 21.58 -10.70
N TRP A 74 -12.56 21.26 -11.69
CA TRP A 74 -13.31 20.00 -11.73
C TRP A 74 -12.41 18.77 -11.96
N LEU A 75 -11.37 18.91 -12.78
CA LEU A 75 -10.44 17.84 -13.10
C LEU A 75 -9.50 17.56 -11.92
N ASN A 76 -9.01 18.64 -11.31
CA ASN A 76 -8.19 18.59 -10.11
C ASN A 76 -8.98 17.97 -8.94
N THR A 77 -10.21 18.42 -8.71
CA THR A 77 -11.08 17.84 -7.67
C THR A 77 -11.32 16.35 -7.93
N TRP A 78 -11.56 15.94 -9.18
CA TRP A 78 -11.76 14.54 -9.53
C TRP A 78 -10.52 13.69 -9.24
N ASP A 79 -9.35 14.10 -9.72
CA ASP A 79 -8.10 13.36 -9.50
C ASP A 79 -7.80 13.26 -8.01
N TYR A 80 -7.93 14.37 -7.29
CA TYR A 80 -7.59 14.42 -5.88
C TYR A 80 -8.56 13.65 -4.98
N PHE A 81 -9.87 13.78 -5.17
CA PHE A 81 -10.86 13.07 -4.35
C PHE A 81 -11.04 11.61 -4.77
N VAL A 82 -11.20 11.35 -6.07
CA VAL A 82 -11.56 10.02 -6.56
C VAL A 82 -10.33 9.13 -6.62
N ASN A 83 -9.23 9.59 -7.24
CA ASN A 83 -8.02 8.78 -7.37
C ASN A 83 -7.14 8.87 -6.10
N GLY A 84 -7.16 10.00 -5.39
CA GLY A 84 -6.40 10.19 -4.16
C GLY A 84 -7.13 9.72 -2.90
N VAL A 85 -8.10 10.50 -2.43
CA VAL A 85 -8.75 10.31 -1.11
C VAL A 85 -9.51 9.00 -1.02
N LEU A 86 -10.37 8.70 -2.01
CA LEU A 86 -11.20 7.49 -2.00
C LEU A 86 -10.35 6.22 -2.04
N CYS A 87 -9.28 6.21 -2.84
CA CYS A 87 -8.31 5.12 -2.85
C CYS A 87 -7.64 4.93 -1.48
N ASN A 88 -7.18 6.01 -0.84
CA ASN A 88 -6.56 5.94 0.48
C ASN A 88 -7.53 5.44 1.58
N ILE A 89 -8.77 5.95 1.60
CA ILE A 89 -9.80 5.51 2.55
C ILE A 89 -10.12 4.03 2.35
N SER A 90 -10.28 3.60 1.09
CA SER A 90 -10.54 2.20 0.79
C SER A 90 -9.39 1.32 1.30
N GLU A 91 -8.14 1.71 1.06
CA GLU A 91 -6.96 0.97 1.51
C GLU A 91 -6.90 0.86 3.05
N ALA A 92 -7.18 1.93 3.77
CA ALA A 92 -7.26 1.92 5.22
C ALA A 92 -8.37 0.99 5.72
N PHE A 93 -9.57 1.07 5.13
CA PHE A 93 -10.70 0.23 5.49
C PHE A 93 -10.39 -1.27 5.30
N PHE A 94 -9.83 -1.67 4.15
CA PHE A 94 -9.46 -3.06 3.90
C PHE A 94 -8.35 -3.55 4.84
N SER A 95 -7.39 -2.68 5.16
CA SER A 95 -6.31 -3.02 6.10
C SER A 95 -6.83 -3.26 7.51
N ILE A 96 -7.73 -2.41 8.00
CA ILE A 96 -8.38 -2.55 9.31
C ILE A 96 -9.29 -3.79 9.34
N ALA A 97 -10.11 -4.00 8.31
CA ALA A 97 -10.99 -5.15 8.21
C ALA A 97 -10.20 -6.48 8.24
N LEU A 98 -9.06 -6.52 7.55
CA LEU A 98 -8.14 -7.67 7.55
C LEU A 98 -7.57 -7.93 8.96
N LEU A 99 -7.20 -6.88 9.68
CA LEU A 99 -6.70 -6.95 11.05
C LEU A 99 -7.77 -7.49 12.01
N LEU A 100 -8.95 -6.87 12.04
CA LEU A 100 -10.06 -7.28 12.90
C LEU A 100 -10.43 -8.75 12.68
N ARG A 101 -10.54 -9.16 11.41
CA ARG A 101 -10.91 -10.52 11.05
C ARG A 101 -9.83 -11.54 11.41
N THR A 102 -8.56 -11.17 11.36
CA THR A 102 -7.46 -12.05 11.75
C THR A 102 -7.41 -12.23 13.27
N ILE A 103 -7.68 -11.17 14.04
CA ILE A 103 -7.83 -11.25 15.50
C ILE A 103 -9.03 -12.15 15.84
N TRP A 104 -10.16 -11.97 15.17
CA TRP A 104 -11.34 -12.78 15.40
C TRP A 104 -11.09 -14.27 15.08
N ARG A 105 -10.44 -14.57 13.95
CA ARG A 105 -10.05 -15.96 13.61
C ARG A 105 -9.10 -16.56 14.64
N LYS A 106 -8.18 -15.79 15.21
CA LYS A 106 -7.31 -16.25 16.30
C LYS A 106 -8.13 -16.62 17.54
N PHE A 107 -9.16 -15.84 17.85
CA PHE A 107 -10.00 -16.09 19.02
C PHE A 107 -10.90 -17.32 18.83
N ILE A 108 -11.41 -17.55 17.62
CA ILE A 108 -12.30 -18.69 17.31
C ILE A 108 -11.53 -20.00 17.05
N SER A 109 -10.33 -19.96 16.47
CA SER A 109 -9.64 -21.17 15.99
C SER A 109 -8.56 -21.66 16.96
N THR A 110 -8.82 -22.79 17.61
CA THR A 110 -7.86 -23.55 18.44
C THR A 110 -6.84 -24.36 17.61
N SER A 111 -7.02 -24.46 16.28
CA SER A 111 -6.17 -25.26 15.39
C SER A 111 -4.81 -24.61 15.08
N HIS A 112 -3.86 -25.39 14.53
CA HIS A 112 -2.51 -25.05 14.04
C HIS A 112 -2.49 -23.96 12.95
N PHE A 113 -3.09 -22.80 13.23
CA PHE A 113 -3.03 -21.62 12.40
C PHE A 113 -1.60 -21.10 12.41
N GLN A 114 -1.00 -20.88 11.23
CA GLN A 114 0.36 -20.34 11.09
C GLN A 114 0.41 -18.84 11.45
N TRP A 115 0.03 -18.50 12.69
CA TRP A 115 -0.09 -17.15 13.22
C TRP A 115 1.16 -16.31 13.01
N LYS A 116 2.35 -16.92 13.17
CA LYS A 116 3.63 -16.23 12.98
C LYS A 116 3.79 -15.68 11.55
N LYS A 117 3.29 -16.38 10.53
CA LYS A 117 3.36 -15.95 9.13
C LYS A 117 2.37 -14.83 8.84
N TYR A 118 1.12 -15.00 9.30
CA TYR A 118 0.07 -13.99 9.10
C TYR A 118 0.35 -12.69 9.86
N ARG A 119 0.88 -12.76 11.09
CA ARG A 119 1.25 -11.59 11.88
C ARG A 119 2.25 -10.70 11.16
N LYS A 120 3.30 -11.28 10.55
CA LYS A 120 4.29 -10.52 9.78
C LYS A 120 3.63 -9.80 8.59
N MET A 121 2.83 -10.53 7.81
CA MET A 121 2.13 -9.93 6.66
C MET A 121 1.20 -8.79 7.06
N ILE A 122 0.48 -8.93 8.17
CA ILE A 122 -0.43 -7.90 8.69
C ILE A 122 0.34 -6.67 9.16
N ILE A 123 1.44 -6.85 9.90
CA ILE A 123 2.28 -5.75 10.34
C ILE A 123 2.82 -4.98 9.14
N GLN A 124 3.30 -5.68 8.10
CA GLN A 124 3.77 -5.02 6.88
C GLN A 124 2.65 -4.19 6.21
N LEU A 125 1.45 -4.76 6.09
CA LEU A 125 0.32 -4.07 5.46
C LEU A 125 -0.12 -2.85 6.27
N LEU A 126 -0.20 -3.01 7.60
CA LEU A 126 -0.58 -1.95 8.51
C LEU A 126 0.47 -0.83 8.54
N SER A 127 1.75 -1.17 8.50
CA SER A 127 2.84 -0.19 8.41
C SER A 127 2.80 0.61 7.13
N ILE A 128 2.54 -0.04 5.98
CA ILE A 128 2.38 0.66 4.69
C ILE A 128 1.16 1.58 4.72
N SER A 129 0.01 1.07 5.20
CA SER A 129 -1.22 1.86 5.30
C SER A 129 -1.11 3.00 6.31
N ALA A 130 -0.40 2.82 7.42
CA ALA A 130 -0.18 3.88 8.40
C ALA A 130 0.75 4.96 7.84
N LEU A 131 1.82 4.56 7.14
CA LEU A 131 2.72 5.51 6.48
C LEU A 131 1.98 6.32 5.42
N SER A 132 1.22 5.66 4.54
CA SER A 132 0.45 6.36 3.51
C SER A 132 -0.60 7.30 4.11
N LEU A 133 -1.35 6.85 5.11
CA LEU A 133 -2.35 7.68 5.78
C LEU A 133 -1.70 8.87 6.50
N SER A 134 -0.55 8.68 7.17
CA SER A 134 0.12 9.75 7.92
C SER A 134 0.59 10.91 7.05
N ILE A 135 0.88 10.65 5.77
CA ILE A 135 1.36 11.67 4.82
C ILE A 135 0.21 12.18 3.93
N ASN A 136 -0.67 11.30 3.46
CA ASN A 136 -1.78 11.70 2.57
C ASN A 136 -2.91 12.41 3.31
N LEU A 137 -3.16 12.08 4.58
CA LEU A 137 -4.23 12.70 5.36
C LEU A 137 -4.00 14.19 5.62
N PRO A 138 -2.82 14.67 6.07
CA PRO A 138 -2.58 16.10 6.23
C PRO A 138 -2.68 16.84 4.89
N GLN A 139 -2.20 16.25 3.79
CA GLN A 139 -2.33 16.85 2.46
C GLN A 139 -3.80 16.96 2.02
N ALA A 140 -4.60 15.92 2.26
CA ALA A 140 -6.04 15.93 1.96
C ALA A 140 -6.82 16.95 2.80
N LEU A 141 -6.45 17.13 4.06
CA LEU A 141 -7.05 18.15 4.92
C LEU A 141 -6.75 19.56 4.42
N ILE A 142 -5.51 19.85 3.99
CA ILE A 142 -5.15 21.17 3.47
C ILE A 142 -5.98 21.50 2.23
N ILE A 143 -6.05 20.59 1.25
CA ILE A 143 -6.81 20.82 0.02
C ILE A 143 -8.32 20.94 0.29
N PHE A 144 -8.85 20.14 1.23
CA PHE A 144 -10.23 20.30 1.68
C PHE A 144 -10.48 21.68 2.29
N LEU A 145 -9.56 22.19 3.11
CA LEU A 145 -9.68 23.53 3.70
C LEU A 145 -9.53 24.64 2.67
N GLN A 146 -8.62 24.49 1.71
CA GLN A 146 -8.42 25.44 0.60
C GLN A 146 -9.64 25.51 -0.33
N SER A 147 -10.44 24.43 -0.43
CA SER A 147 -11.69 24.43 -1.20
C SER A 147 -12.75 25.37 -0.61
N GLN A 148 -12.60 25.81 0.64
CA GLN A 148 -13.51 26.74 1.28
C GLN A 148 -13.16 28.19 0.89
N PRO A 149 -14.15 29.02 0.52
CA PRO A 149 -13.91 30.36 -0.03
C PRO A 149 -13.16 31.32 0.91
N ASN A 150 -13.19 31.07 2.22
CA ASN A 150 -12.50 31.89 3.22
C ASN A 150 -11.07 31.43 3.56
N MET A 151 -10.62 30.27 3.04
CA MET A 151 -9.37 29.62 3.44
C MET A 151 -8.48 29.21 2.26
N SER A 152 -8.61 29.86 1.11
CA SER A 152 -7.83 29.56 -0.10
C SER A 152 -6.31 29.61 0.09
N ASN A 153 -5.83 30.44 1.02
CA ASN A 153 -4.39 30.60 1.29
C ASN A 153 -3.89 29.69 2.43
N PHE A 154 -4.76 28.85 3.00
CA PHE A 154 -4.39 28.01 4.13
C PHE A 154 -3.41 26.92 3.68
N GLY A 155 -2.23 26.87 4.31
CA GLY A 155 -1.26 25.79 4.08
C GLY A 155 -0.58 25.80 2.71
N SER A 156 -0.74 26.85 1.89
CA SER A 156 -0.11 26.96 0.56
C SER A 156 1.42 26.86 0.61
N THR A 157 2.05 27.30 1.70
CA THR A 157 3.49 27.17 1.91
C THR A 157 3.90 25.73 2.31
N ILE A 158 3.02 24.97 2.95
CA ILE A 158 3.31 23.64 3.52
C ILE A 158 2.98 22.52 2.53
N GLU A 159 1.97 22.73 1.69
CA GLU A 159 1.51 21.83 0.64
C GLU A 159 2.64 21.23 -0.23
N PRO A 160 3.58 22.00 -0.82
CA PRO A 160 4.64 21.44 -1.65
C PRO A 160 5.60 20.53 -0.85
N TYR A 161 5.82 20.81 0.44
CA TYR A 161 6.63 19.94 1.29
C TYR A 161 5.94 18.60 1.58
N LEU A 162 4.61 18.62 1.77
CA LEU A 162 3.83 17.39 1.95
C LEU A 162 3.78 16.57 0.67
N PHE A 163 3.63 17.23 -0.49
CA PHE A 163 3.72 16.57 -1.78
C PHE A 163 5.09 15.88 -1.95
N TYR A 164 6.18 16.60 -1.68
CA TYR A 164 7.53 16.04 -1.72
C TYR A 164 7.73 14.86 -0.74
N LEU A 165 7.09 14.91 0.44
CA LEU A 165 7.08 13.79 1.40
C LEU A 165 6.41 12.54 0.85
N THR A 166 5.42 12.64 -0.04
CA THR A 166 4.81 11.47 -0.68
C THR A 166 5.80 10.69 -1.54
N THR A 167 6.76 11.37 -2.20
CA THR A 167 7.83 10.73 -2.98
C THR A 167 8.69 9.82 -2.10
N TYR A 168 8.96 10.23 -0.86
CA TYR A 168 9.67 9.39 0.09
C TYR A 168 8.90 8.13 0.51
N VAL A 169 7.56 8.14 0.48
CA VAL A 169 6.77 6.93 0.76
C VAL A 169 7.13 5.80 -0.20
N VAL A 170 7.28 6.14 -1.49
CA VAL A 170 7.68 5.18 -2.53
C VAL A 170 9.08 4.63 -2.24
N LEU A 171 9.99 5.49 -1.79
CA LEU A 171 11.36 5.09 -1.42
C LEU A 171 11.41 4.22 -0.16
N PHE A 172 10.58 4.50 0.85
CA PHE A 172 10.54 3.74 2.10
C PHE A 172 9.81 2.41 2.01
N LEU A 173 8.91 2.26 1.02
CA LEU A 173 8.13 1.06 0.79
C LEU A 173 8.98 -0.23 0.67
N PRO A 174 10.07 -0.29 -0.12
CA PRO A 174 10.94 -1.47 -0.16
C PRO A 174 11.63 -1.75 1.17
N PHE A 175 12.04 -0.72 1.92
CA PHE A 175 12.67 -0.90 3.25
C PHE A 175 11.70 -1.49 4.26
N ILE A 176 10.45 -1.02 4.27
CA ILE A 176 9.38 -1.59 5.12
C ILE A 176 9.11 -3.05 4.72
N CYS A 177 9.08 -3.34 3.41
CA CYS A 177 8.89 -4.70 2.93
C CYS A 177 10.05 -5.63 3.33
N LEU A 178 11.29 -5.18 3.17
CA LEU A 178 12.49 -5.95 3.52
C LEU A 178 12.62 -6.18 5.03
N GLY A 179 12.33 -5.16 5.86
CA GLY A 179 12.40 -5.26 7.31
C GLY A 179 11.46 -6.31 7.92
N VAL A 180 10.33 -6.58 7.26
CA VAL A 180 9.35 -7.58 7.74
C VAL A 180 9.61 -9.00 7.19
N LEU A 181 10.40 -9.13 6.13
CA LEU A 181 10.83 -10.40 5.53
C LEU A 181 12.32 -10.67 5.83
N PRO A 182 12.68 -11.10 7.06
CA PRO A 182 14.06 -11.41 7.42
C PRO A 182 14.65 -12.61 6.66
N GLU A 183 13.82 -13.34 5.89
CA GLU A 183 14.22 -14.47 5.05
C GLU A 183 14.88 -14.03 3.74
N LEU A 184 14.63 -12.79 3.30
CA LEU A 184 15.23 -12.16 2.12
C LEU A 184 16.49 -11.36 2.45
N TRP A 185 16.82 -11.21 3.73
CA TRP A 185 18.10 -10.63 4.10
C TRP A 185 19.21 -11.59 3.68
N PRO A 186 20.24 -11.11 2.97
CA PRO A 186 21.33 -11.97 2.52
C PRO A 186 21.86 -12.74 3.73
N GLN A 187 21.84 -14.06 3.63
CA GLN A 187 22.25 -14.98 4.68
C GLN A 187 23.71 -14.72 5.15
N SER A 188 24.48 -13.90 4.43
CA SER A 188 25.81 -13.46 4.82
C SER A 188 25.85 -12.62 6.10
N PHE A 189 24.78 -11.89 6.44
CA PHE A 189 24.82 -11.00 7.62
C PHE A 189 24.38 -11.69 8.93
N PHE A 190 23.67 -12.84 8.86
CA PHE A 190 23.12 -13.54 10.02
C PHE A 190 23.44 -15.05 10.06
N SER A 191 24.54 -15.47 9.42
CA SER A 191 24.99 -16.87 9.41
C SER A 191 25.37 -17.45 10.79
N HIS A 192 25.29 -16.68 11.89
CA HIS A 192 25.80 -17.13 13.19
C HIS A 192 24.77 -17.73 14.17
N ARG A 193 23.46 -17.85 13.83
CA ARG A 193 22.45 -18.30 14.82
C ARG A 193 21.45 -19.38 14.37
N ARG A 194 21.89 -20.39 13.61
CA ARG A 194 21.16 -21.66 13.52
C ARG A 194 22.07 -22.88 13.66
N CYS A 195 22.74 -22.97 14.81
CA CYS A 195 23.11 -24.28 15.34
C CYS A 195 21.86 -24.88 15.99
N ARG A 196 21.05 -25.62 15.24
CA ARG A 196 20.07 -26.53 15.87
C ARG A 196 20.88 -27.70 16.40
N VAL A 197 21.05 -27.72 17.73
CA VAL A 197 21.45 -28.90 18.48
C VAL A 197 20.51 -30.03 18.09
N ALA A 198 21.02 -31.02 17.36
CA ALA A 198 20.38 -32.32 17.24
C ALA A 198 20.59 -33.03 18.58
N VAL A 199 19.61 -32.94 19.47
CA VAL A 199 19.54 -33.82 20.64
C VAL A 199 19.15 -35.19 20.11
N VAL A 200 20.15 -36.02 19.83
CA VAL A 200 19.96 -37.46 19.61
C VAL A 200 19.77 -38.09 20.99
N PRO A 201 18.66 -38.79 21.26
CA PRO A 201 18.53 -39.53 22.51
C PRO A 201 19.52 -40.71 22.52
N MET A 202 20.35 -40.75 23.57
CA MET A 202 21.10 -41.95 23.98
C MET A 202 20.12 -43.12 24.10
N THR A 203 20.32 -44.15 23.29
CA THR A 203 19.86 -45.50 23.61
C THR A 203 21.09 -46.39 23.73
N THR A 204 21.51 -46.55 24.98
CA THR A 204 22.29 -47.67 25.46
C THR A 204 21.44 -48.93 25.40
N ALA A 205 21.90 -49.95 24.67
CA ALA A 205 21.55 -51.34 24.96
C ALA A 205 22.66 -52.26 24.44
N ALA A 206 23.47 -52.73 25.38
CA ALA A 206 24.28 -53.93 25.27
C ALA A 206 23.41 -55.19 25.52
N CYS A 207 24.02 -56.36 25.37
CA CYS A 207 23.52 -57.74 25.52
C CYS A 207 22.91 -58.31 24.23
N ALA A 208 23.35 -59.45 23.68
CA ALA A 208 24.39 -60.42 24.04
C ALA A 208 24.82 -61.14 22.76
#